data_AF-A0A957TEF6-F1
#
_entry.id   AF-A0A957TEF6-F1
#
_cell.length_a   1.000
_cell.length_b   1.000
_cell.length_c   1.000
_cell.angle_alpha   90.00
_cell.angle_beta   90.00
_cell.angle_gamma   90.00
#
_symmetry.space_group_name_H-M   'P 1'
#
loop_
_entity.id
_entity.type
_entity.pdbx_description
1 polymer ?
#
loop_
_entity_poly.entity_id
_entity_poly.type
_entity_poly.pdbx_seq_one_letter_code
_entity_poly.pdbx_strand_id
1 'polypeptide(L)'
;AAPWAKETIQIVTSTRLGVIWLIRMALALVGIWLLQSRDAKWKGIARFILGLMLLLSISLTSHAATELHPWLPILDDWLHLLGMSIWFGGLVHLITGLMLLRKMRELTQTGIASKVAARFSAVALPSVVVIGITGVYSATLRVGTTSALFDTLYGDTFLIKQGVVAILLMIAGINFLVISPRLERDDLLDVPATAHVRQFRRSVLIETIVAGILLASVSLMTYLPPGRTPLPRTVLEGSRKVDDIRIALTISPGLVGQNTFAVKLTPKRSSDAVETVVLTFVPVQGNVPPSEFELTAQGNGIYTGQGANIGFPGRWLVEVAARRKDNFDAIVTYDFTISKPGSASASENSSLPLISAALLVLVCLLFGVDLFNWWRGSKVSGP
;
A
#
# COMPACT_ATOMS: atom_id res chain seq x y z
N ALA A 1 0.51 27.19 -24.30
CA ALA A 1 0.68 26.33 -23.11
C ALA A 1 -0.50 25.37 -23.07
N ALA A 2 -0.24 24.06 -22.96
CA ALA A 2 -1.32 23.10 -22.99
C ALA A 2 -2.26 23.28 -21.78
N PRO A 3 -3.59 23.17 -21.93
CA PRO A 3 -4.57 23.50 -20.89
C PRO A 3 -4.37 22.70 -19.60
N TRP A 4 -3.90 21.44 -19.70
CA TRP A 4 -3.55 20.59 -18.55
C TRP A 4 -2.41 21.14 -17.70
N ALA A 5 -1.56 22.03 -18.21
CA ALA A 5 -0.43 22.56 -17.45
C ALA A 5 -0.88 23.44 -16.28
N LYS A 6 -1.94 24.24 -16.44
CA LYS A 6 -2.46 25.10 -15.36
C LYS A 6 -3.11 24.28 -14.26
N GLU A 7 -3.95 23.32 -14.64
CA GLU A 7 -4.60 22.40 -13.71
C GLU A 7 -3.57 21.52 -12.98
N THR A 8 -2.55 21.02 -13.69
CA THR A 8 -1.46 20.24 -13.06
C THR A 8 -0.66 21.08 -12.09
N ILE A 9 -0.27 22.31 -12.46
CA ILE A 9 0.44 23.22 -11.55
C ILE A 9 -0.42 23.51 -10.33
N GLN A 10 -1.71 23.78 -10.52
CA GLN A 10 -2.64 24.01 -9.41
C GLN A 10 -2.76 22.78 -8.52
N ILE A 11 -2.94 21.57 -9.05
CA ILE A 11 -2.98 20.33 -8.27
C ILE A 11 -1.68 20.13 -7.49
N VAL A 12 -0.52 20.32 -8.11
CA VAL A 12 0.79 20.10 -7.45
C VAL A 12 1.08 21.14 -6.37
N THR A 13 0.62 22.39 -6.54
CA THR A 13 0.92 23.48 -5.59
C THR A 13 -0.14 23.70 -4.53
N SER A 14 -1.40 23.33 -4.79
CA SER A 14 -2.53 23.57 -3.88
C SER A 14 -2.96 22.33 -3.10
N THR A 15 -2.54 21.13 -3.49
CA THR A 15 -2.88 19.91 -2.75
C THR A 15 -1.76 19.49 -1.80
N ARG A 16 -2.15 18.95 -0.64
CA ARG A 16 -1.21 18.38 0.34
C ARG A 16 -0.28 17.34 -0.29
N LEU A 17 -0.80 16.48 -1.16
CA LEU A 17 -0.03 15.44 -1.85
C LEU A 17 1.00 16.04 -2.82
N GLY A 18 0.60 17.06 -3.59
CA GLY A 18 1.50 17.76 -4.51
C GLY A 18 2.66 18.46 -3.80
N VAL A 19 2.38 19.13 -2.68
CA VAL A 19 3.41 19.81 -1.88
C VAL A 19 4.39 18.81 -1.28
N ILE A 20 3.91 17.69 -0.72
CA ILE A 20 4.79 16.63 -0.18
C ILE A 20 5.67 16.03 -1.30
N TRP A 21 5.12 15.86 -2.49
CA TRP A 21 5.87 15.35 -3.65
C TRP A 21 7.00 16.31 -4.07
N LEU A 22 6.73 17.62 -4.14
CA LEU A 22 7.77 18.63 -4.43
C LEU A 22 8.88 18.64 -3.38
N ILE A 23 8.51 18.57 -2.09
CA ILE A 23 9.49 18.47 -0.99
C ILE A 23 10.35 17.22 -1.17
N ARG A 24 9.74 16.06 -1.49
CA ARG A 24 10.47 14.81 -1.72
C ARG A 24 11.46 14.93 -2.88
N MET A 25 11.08 15.58 -3.98
CA MET A 25 11.99 15.78 -5.12
C MET A 25 13.18 16.66 -4.75
N ALA A 26 12.93 17.75 -4.00
CA ALA A 26 14.00 18.60 -3.49
C ALA A 26 14.96 17.83 -2.56
N LEU A 27 14.41 17.03 -1.62
CA LEU A 27 15.21 16.18 -0.73
C LEU A 27 16.02 15.14 -1.52
N ALA A 28 15.46 14.51 -2.55
CA ALA A 28 16.16 13.54 -3.39
C ALA A 28 17.35 14.17 -4.15
N LEU A 29 17.18 15.39 -4.67
CA LEU A 29 18.26 16.13 -5.34
C LEU A 29 19.39 16.49 -4.36
N VAL A 30 19.06 16.91 -3.14
CA VAL A 30 20.05 17.15 -2.07
C VAL A 30 20.79 15.85 -1.73
N GLY A 31 20.11 14.71 -1.74
CA GLY A 31 20.71 13.40 -1.50
C GLY A 31 21.72 13.01 -2.57
N ILE A 32 21.38 13.19 -3.84
CA ILE A 32 22.30 12.96 -4.97
C ILE A 32 23.53 13.88 -4.84
N TRP A 33 23.33 15.15 -4.52
CA TRP A 33 24.43 16.10 -4.33
C TRP A 33 25.35 15.70 -3.17
N LEU A 34 24.80 15.27 -2.04
CA LEU A 34 25.59 14.81 -0.89
C LEU A 34 26.45 13.58 -1.23
N LEU A 35 25.95 12.67 -2.08
CA LEU A 35 26.66 11.48 -2.54
C LEU A 35 27.86 11.77 -3.45
N GLN A 36 27.88 12.90 -4.17
CA GLN A 36 28.93 13.25 -5.13
C GLN A 36 30.19 13.87 -4.49
N SER A 37 30.17 14.11 -3.17
CA SER A 37 31.13 15.01 -2.53
C SER A 37 32.09 14.27 -1.58
N ARG A 38 33.36 14.70 -1.49
CA ARG A 38 34.38 14.08 -0.61
C ARG A 38 33.89 13.96 0.85
N ASP A 39 34.17 12.82 1.48
CA ASP A 39 33.70 12.44 2.82
C ASP A 39 34.14 13.44 3.91
N ALA A 40 33.21 14.25 4.37
CA ALA A 40 33.32 15.05 5.60
C ALA A 40 32.39 14.45 6.66
N LYS A 41 32.79 14.46 7.94
CA LYS A 41 32.00 13.83 9.04
C LYS A 41 30.56 14.35 9.12
N TRP A 42 30.33 15.65 8.91
CA TRP A 42 28.97 16.23 8.91
C TRP A 42 28.07 15.62 7.83
N LYS A 43 28.63 15.17 6.71
CA LYS A 43 27.86 14.66 5.57
C LYS A 43 27.24 13.31 5.87
N GLY A 44 27.83 12.53 6.79
CA GLY A 44 27.19 11.29 7.27
C GLY A 44 25.91 11.60 8.05
N ILE A 45 25.99 12.53 9.00
CA ILE A 45 24.81 12.97 9.76
C ILE A 45 23.75 13.59 8.84
N ALA A 46 24.16 14.43 7.88
CA ALA A 46 23.26 15.03 6.91
C ALA A 46 22.56 13.99 6.02
N ARG A 47 23.27 12.97 5.53
CA ARG A 47 22.69 11.87 4.76
C ARG A 47 21.69 11.04 5.57
N PHE A 48 22.01 10.76 6.82
CA PHE A 48 21.12 10.03 7.72
C PHE A 48 19.82 10.80 7.98
N ILE A 49 19.92 12.08 8.36
CA ILE A 49 18.75 12.95 8.56
C ILE A 49 17.92 13.04 7.27
N LEU A 50 18.58 13.21 6.12
CA LEU A 50 17.89 13.27 4.84
C LEU A 50 17.14 11.97 4.52
N GLY A 51 17.75 10.81 4.79
CA GLY A 51 17.10 9.51 4.68
C GLY A 51 15.83 9.43 5.52
N LEU A 52 15.90 9.88 6.79
CA LEU A 52 14.73 9.92 7.68
C LEU A 52 13.60 10.79 7.13
N MET A 53 13.94 11.97 6.59
CA MET A 53 12.96 12.89 5.99
C MET A 53 12.34 12.33 4.71
N LEU A 54 13.14 11.66 3.87
CA LEU A 54 12.64 10.99 2.67
C LEU A 54 11.65 9.88 3.02
N LEU A 55 11.98 9.02 4.00
CA LEU A 55 11.07 7.99 4.50
C LEU A 55 9.79 8.59 5.06
N LEU A 56 9.88 9.65 5.87
CA LEU A 56 8.72 10.32 6.44
C LEU A 56 7.81 10.86 5.34
N SER A 57 8.40 11.43 4.29
CA SER A 57 7.64 11.92 3.15
C SER A 57 6.84 10.81 2.46
N ILE A 58 7.35 9.57 2.41
CA ILE A 58 6.65 8.40 1.85
C ILE A 58 5.44 8.06 2.72
N SER A 59 5.64 7.96 4.04
CA SER A 59 4.57 7.63 4.98
C SER A 59 3.48 8.69 5.08
N LEU A 60 3.82 9.98 4.91
CA LEU A 60 2.83 11.05 4.87
C LEU A 60 1.91 11.00 3.63
N THR A 61 2.30 10.25 2.59
CA THR A 61 1.52 10.02 1.37
C THR A 61 0.96 8.60 1.26
N SER A 62 1.23 7.73 2.24
CA SER A 62 0.75 6.35 2.23
C SER A 62 -0.68 6.27 2.76
N HIS A 63 -1.32 5.10 2.61
CA HIS A 63 -2.66 4.84 3.16
C HIS A 63 -2.75 5.06 4.67
N ALA A 64 -1.64 4.96 5.39
CA ALA A 64 -1.57 5.30 6.81
C ALA A 64 -2.04 6.74 7.11
N ALA A 65 -1.84 7.66 6.17
CA ALA A 65 -2.27 9.06 6.30
C ALA A 65 -3.79 9.26 6.10
N THR A 66 -4.53 8.22 5.72
CA THR A 66 -5.98 8.27 5.47
C THR A 66 -6.82 7.63 6.60
N GLU A 67 -6.17 7.11 7.64
CA GLU A 67 -6.82 6.53 8.82
C GLU A 67 -7.49 7.60 9.71
N LEU A 68 -8.56 7.21 10.43
CA LEU A 68 -9.30 8.09 11.36
C LEU A 68 -8.39 8.79 12.38
N HIS A 69 -7.36 8.07 12.86
CA HIS A 69 -6.33 8.59 13.74
C HIS A 69 -4.95 8.33 13.12
N PRO A 70 -4.46 9.25 12.26
CA PRO A 70 -3.37 8.94 11.32
C PRO A 70 -1.98 8.91 11.97
N TRP A 71 -1.80 9.45 13.17
CA TRP A 71 -0.47 9.60 13.78
C TRP A 71 0.22 8.27 14.09
N LEU A 72 -0.50 7.28 14.64
CA LEU A 72 0.05 5.94 14.93
C LEU A 72 0.33 5.13 13.66
N PRO A 73 -0.61 5.03 12.70
CA PRO A 73 -0.35 4.38 11.41
C PRO A 73 0.81 5.01 10.65
N ILE A 74 0.95 6.34 10.65
CA ILE A 74 2.07 7.02 9.98
C ILE A 74 3.38 6.67 10.68
N LEU A 75 3.41 6.65 12.01
CA LEU A 75 4.59 6.27 12.78
C LEU A 75 4.96 4.80 12.54
N ASP A 76 3.98 3.90 12.53
CA ASP A 76 4.16 2.48 12.20
C ASP A 76 4.79 2.30 10.82
N ASP A 77 4.19 2.91 9.79
CA ASP A 77 4.66 2.85 8.41
C ASP A 77 6.07 3.43 8.29
N TRP A 78 6.35 4.56 8.95
CA TRP A 78 7.67 5.18 8.95
C TRP A 78 8.74 4.31 9.61
N LEU A 79 8.43 3.70 10.77
CA LEU A 79 9.34 2.79 11.47
C LEU A 79 9.55 1.49 10.68
N HIS A 80 8.51 0.96 10.04
CA HIS A 80 8.60 -0.20 9.16
C HIS A 80 9.57 0.06 8.00
N LEU A 81 9.40 1.19 7.32
CA LEU A 81 10.26 1.60 6.21
C LEU A 81 11.70 1.90 6.66
N LEU A 82 11.89 2.47 7.86
CA LEU A 82 13.21 2.69 8.44
C LEU A 82 13.92 1.36 8.71
N GLY A 83 13.25 0.42 9.36
CA GLY A 83 13.76 -0.93 9.60
C GLY A 83 14.12 -1.62 8.29
N MET A 84 13.22 -1.58 7.30
CA MET A 84 13.44 -2.16 5.98
C MET A 84 14.64 -1.54 5.27
N SER A 85 14.78 -0.21 5.33
CA SER A 85 15.89 0.51 4.68
C SER A 85 17.24 0.15 5.29
N ILE A 86 17.33 0.06 6.62
CA ILE A 86 18.56 -0.33 7.31
C ILE A 86 18.91 -1.79 6.99
N TRP A 87 17.95 -2.71 7.11
CA TRP A 87 18.17 -4.13 6.90
C TRP A 87 18.51 -4.46 5.44
N PHE A 88 17.67 -4.05 4.48
CA PHE A 88 17.86 -4.33 3.06
C PHE A 88 19.04 -3.53 2.48
N GLY A 89 19.15 -2.24 2.82
CA GLY A 89 20.29 -1.41 2.43
C GLY A 89 21.61 -1.98 2.94
N GLY A 90 21.61 -2.49 4.17
CA GLY A 90 22.75 -3.19 4.76
C GLY A 90 23.08 -4.51 4.05
N LEU A 91 22.08 -5.33 3.65
CA LEU A 91 22.29 -6.54 2.86
C LEU A 91 22.97 -6.25 1.52
N VAL A 92 22.53 -5.19 0.81
CA VAL A 92 23.13 -4.77 -0.46
C VAL A 92 24.60 -4.36 -0.28
N HIS A 93 24.92 -3.62 0.77
CA HIS A 93 26.31 -3.24 1.06
C HIS A 93 27.16 -4.43 1.51
N LEU A 94 26.57 -5.33 2.30
CA LEU A 94 27.21 -6.57 2.75
C LEU A 94 27.61 -7.43 1.55
N ILE A 95 26.69 -7.72 0.64
CA ILE A 95 27.00 -8.54 -0.54
C ILE A 95 28.02 -7.86 -1.45
N THR A 96 27.93 -6.54 -1.63
CA THR A 96 28.90 -5.78 -2.43
C THR A 96 30.29 -5.86 -1.81
N GLY A 97 30.41 -5.70 -0.49
CA GLY A 97 31.66 -5.88 0.25
C GLY A 97 32.22 -7.30 0.10
N LEU A 98 31.39 -8.33 0.29
CA LEU A 98 31.78 -9.73 0.13
C LEU A 98 32.21 -10.08 -1.32
N MET A 99 31.65 -9.41 -2.33
CA MET A 99 32.07 -9.56 -3.73
C MET A 99 33.45 -8.94 -3.97
N LEU A 100 33.73 -7.77 -3.39
CA LEU A 100 35.03 -7.11 -3.49
C LEU A 100 36.15 -7.92 -2.81
N LEU A 101 35.83 -8.66 -1.75
CA LEU A 101 36.78 -9.54 -1.05
C LEU A 101 37.28 -10.72 -1.88
N ARG A 102 36.60 -11.12 -2.97
CA ARG A 102 36.97 -12.29 -3.78
C ARG A 102 38.41 -12.26 -4.33
N LYS A 103 38.99 -11.06 -4.45
CA LYS A 103 40.35 -10.87 -4.98
C LYS A 103 41.44 -10.93 -3.90
N MET A 104 41.05 -11.03 -2.62
CA MET A 104 41.98 -11.06 -1.48
C MET A 104 42.45 -12.48 -1.16
N ARG A 105 43.51 -12.62 -0.35
CA ARG A 105 43.95 -13.90 0.22
C ARG A 105 42.87 -14.52 1.11
N GLU A 106 42.80 -15.85 1.15
CA GLU A 106 41.72 -16.62 1.79
C GLU A 106 41.59 -16.36 3.31
N LEU A 107 42.72 -16.26 4.02
CA LEU A 107 42.74 -15.89 5.44
C LEU A 107 42.15 -14.49 5.66
N THR A 108 42.56 -13.53 4.83
CA THR A 108 42.03 -12.16 4.87
C THR A 108 40.54 -12.11 4.55
N GLN A 109 40.06 -12.95 3.63
CA GLN A 109 38.63 -13.07 3.34
C GLN A 109 37.85 -13.55 4.57
N THR A 110 38.36 -14.58 5.25
CA THR A 110 37.72 -15.19 6.42
C THR A 110 37.58 -14.17 7.55
N GLY A 111 38.66 -13.51 7.94
CA GLY A 111 38.62 -12.56 9.05
C GLY A 111 37.82 -11.29 8.76
N ILE A 112 37.79 -10.82 7.50
CA ILE A 112 36.90 -9.70 7.16
C ILE A 112 35.44 -10.16 7.12
N ALA A 113 35.14 -11.34 6.56
CA ALA A 113 33.78 -11.86 6.50
C ALA A 113 33.19 -12.07 7.90
N SER A 114 33.95 -12.66 8.83
CA SER A 114 33.59 -12.82 10.25
C SER A 114 33.21 -11.49 10.89
N LYS A 115 34.11 -10.50 10.86
CA LYS A 115 33.91 -9.18 11.49
C LYS A 115 32.73 -8.42 10.89
N VAL A 116 32.54 -8.51 9.57
CA VAL A 116 31.44 -7.83 8.90
C VAL A 116 30.11 -8.54 9.20
N ALA A 117 30.08 -9.87 9.27
CA ALA A 117 28.87 -10.63 9.64
C ALA A 117 28.38 -10.28 11.05
N ALA A 118 29.29 -10.22 12.04
CA ALA A 118 28.95 -9.85 13.41
C ALA A 118 28.38 -8.42 13.51
N ARG A 119 29.02 -7.45 12.84
CA ARG A 119 28.58 -6.05 12.83
C ARG A 119 27.25 -5.86 12.13
N PHE A 120 27.05 -6.51 10.98
CA PHE A 120 25.77 -6.45 10.28
C PHE A 120 24.65 -7.04 11.14
N SER A 121 24.89 -8.18 11.78
CA SER A 121 23.93 -8.85 12.66
C SER A 121 23.47 -7.96 13.83
N ALA A 122 24.39 -7.21 14.43
CA ALA A 122 24.09 -6.29 15.53
C ALA A 122 23.09 -5.17 15.16
N VAL A 123 23.04 -4.79 13.87
CA VAL A 123 22.10 -3.76 13.38
C VAL A 123 20.87 -4.40 12.73
N ALA A 124 21.06 -5.50 12.00
CA ALA A 124 19.99 -6.22 11.32
C ALA A 124 18.95 -6.78 12.30
N LEU A 125 19.37 -7.32 13.46
CA LEU A 125 18.45 -7.89 14.45
C LEU A 125 17.44 -6.86 14.97
N PRO A 126 17.84 -5.70 15.52
CA PRO A 126 16.89 -4.65 15.90
C PRO A 126 15.98 -4.21 14.75
N SER A 127 16.52 -4.06 13.54
CA SER A 127 15.72 -3.67 12.37
C SER A 127 14.64 -4.71 12.04
N VAL A 128 14.98 -6.00 12.05
CA VAL A 128 14.03 -7.09 11.81
C VAL A 128 12.95 -7.16 12.89
N VAL A 129 13.32 -6.93 14.16
CA VAL A 129 12.35 -6.86 15.27
C VAL A 129 11.36 -5.70 15.05
N VAL A 130 11.85 -4.51 14.69
CA VAL A 130 11.00 -3.35 14.37
C VAL A 130 10.08 -3.67 13.19
N ILE A 131 10.60 -4.25 12.10
CA ILE A 131 9.80 -4.67 10.93
C ILE A 131 8.71 -5.66 11.33
N GLY A 132 9.03 -6.63 12.21
CA GLY A 132 8.08 -7.63 12.69
C GLY A 132 6.95 -7.03 13.53
N ILE A 133 7.29 -6.22 14.53
CA ILE A 133 6.31 -5.54 15.40
C ILE A 133 5.39 -4.64 14.58
N THR A 134 5.99 -3.79 13.75
CA THR A 134 5.23 -2.88 12.88
C THR A 134 4.37 -3.69 11.92
N GLY A 135 4.93 -4.71 11.26
CA GLY A 135 4.19 -5.58 10.34
C GLY A 135 2.96 -6.26 10.97
N VAL A 136 3.06 -6.70 12.23
CA VAL A 136 1.92 -7.27 12.98
C VAL A 136 0.85 -6.21 13.26
N TYR A 137 1.24 -5.04 13.77
CA TYR A 137 0.30 -3.93 14.01
C TYR A 137 -0.41 -3.51 12.72
N SER A 138 0.36 -3.36 11.65
CA SER A 138 -0.12 -3.00 10.32
C SER A 138 -1.08 -4.07 9.76
N ALA A 139 -0.91 -5.35 10.11
CA ALA A 139 -1.82 -6.43 9.71
C ALA A 139 -3.16 -6.39 10.45
N THR A 140 -3.16 -6.08 11.76
CA THR A 140 -4.41 -5.97 12.55
C THR A 140 -5.29 -4.83 12.06
N LEU A 141 -4.69 -3.70 11.65
CA LEU A 141 -5.40 -2.58 11.05
C LEU A 141 -6.05 -2.93 9.70
N ARG A 142 -5.47 -3.83 8.91
CA ARG A 142 -5.89 -4.06 7.52
C ARG A 142 -6.81 -5.26 7.31
N VAL A 143 -6.57 -6.37 8.02
CA VAL A 143 -7.33 -7.61 7.82
C VAL A 143 -8.64 -7.59 8.62
N GLY A 144 -8.55 -7.16 9.88
CA GLY A 144 -9.58 -7.04 10.93
C GLY A 144 -10.74 -8.05 11.09
N THR A 145 -10.94 -9.03 10.21
CA THR A 145 -11.63 -10.30 10.51
C THR A 145 -10.85 -11.48 9.91
N THR A 146 -10.88 -12.64 10.56
CA THR A 146 -10.18 -13.85 10.09
C THR A 146 -10.75 -14.38 8.76
N SER A 147 -12.04 -14.15 8.47
CA SER A 147 -12.65 -14.50 7.18
C SER A 147 -12.06 -13.71 6.01
N ALA A 148 -11.82 -12.40 6.20
CA ALA A 148 -11.22 -11.55 5.16
C ALA A 148 -9.79 -11.99 4.78
N LEU A 149 -9.12 -12.77 5.64
CA LEU A 149 -7.78 -13.29 5.41
C LEU A 149 -7.74 -14.48 4.44
N PHE A 150 -8.79 -15.30 4.41
CA PHE A 150 -8.84 -16.53 3.61
C PHE A 150 -9.82 -16.45 2.43
N ASP A 151 -10.79 -15.53 2.49
CA ASP A 151 -11.86 -15.44 1.48
C ASP A 151 -11.63 -14.31 0.47
N THR A 152 -10.49 -13.62 0.52
CA THR A 152 -10.20 -12.46 -0.35
C THR A 152 -8.85 -12.56 -1.05
N LEU A 153 -8.77 -12.04 -2.29
CA LEU A 153 -7.52 -11.88 -3.04
C LEU A 153 -6.46 -11.07 -2.27
N TYR A 154 -6.90 -10.13 -1.42
CA TYR A 154 -6.03 -9.37 -0.54
C TYR A 154 -5.40 -10.27 0.54
N GLY A 155 -6.21 -11.11 1.16
CA GLY A 155 -5.79 -12.11 2.14
C GLY A 155 -4.78 -13.12 1.57
N ASP A 156 -5.06 -13.67 0.39
CA ASP A 156 -4.14 -14.57 -0.32
C ASP A 156 -2.79 -13.91 -0.59
N THR A 157 -2.81 -12.68 -1.11
CA THR A 157 -1.54 -11.97 -1.40
C THR A 157 -0.78 -11.64 -0.12
N PHE A 158 -1.50 -11.29 0.95
CA PHE A 158 -0.90 -11.09 2.27
C PHE A 158 -0.25 -12.38 2.78
N LEU A 159 -0.93 -13.53 2.70
CA LEU A 159 -0.38 -14.83 3.14
C LEU A 159 0.86 -15.23 2.34
N ILE A 160 0.84 -15.06 1.01
CA ILE A 160 2.02 -15.30 0.16
C ILE A 160 3.19 -14.43 0.61
N LYS A 161 2.94 -13.13 0.84
CA LYS A 161 3.95 -12.19 1.34
C LYS A 161 4.54 -12.68 2.66
N GLN A 162 3.70 -13.14 3.60
CA GLN A 162 4.17 -13.64 4.89
C GLN A 162 4.94 -14.97 4.76
N GLY A 163 4.58 -15.83 3.82
CA GLY A 163 5.36 -17.03 3.49
C GLY A 163 6.78 -16.67 3.02
N VAL A 164 6.91 -15.69 2.12
CA VAL A 164 8.23 -15.20 1.65
C VAL A 164 9.04 -14.58 2.79
N VAL A 165 8.41 -13.78 3.66
CA VAL A 165 9.06 -13.21 4.85
C VAL A 165 9.55 -14.32 5.78
N ALA A 166 8.74 -15.36 6.03
CA ALA A 166 9.15 -16.49 6.87
C ALA A 166 10.36 -17.25 6.30
N ILE A 167 10.42 -17.45 4.98
CA ILE A 167 11.58 -18.03 4.31
C ILE A 167 12.82 -17.14 4.48
N LEU A 168 12.69 -15.83 4.29
CA LEU A 168 13.79 -14.89 4.50
C LEU A 168 14.31 -14.92 5.94
N LEU A 169 13.42 -14.94 6.93
CA LEU A 169 13.79 -15.04 8.35
C LEU A 169 14.47 -16.38 8.68
N MET A 170 14.06 -17.47 8.03
CA MET A 170 14.71 -18.77 8.18
C MET A 170 16.15 -18.74 7.65
N ILE A 171 16.36 -18.19 6.44
CA ILE A 171 17.71 -18.07 5.85
C ILE A 171 18.59 -17.15 6.71
N ALA A 172 18.04 -16.00 7.13
CA ALA A 172 18.73 -15.05 8.01
C ALA A 172 19.06 -15.68 9.37
N GLY A 173 18.14 -16.48 9.93
CA GLY A 173 18.35 -17.24 11.15
C GLY A 173 19.48 -18.27 11.02
N ILE A 174 19.55 -19.00 9.91
CA ILE A 174 20.66 -19.92 9.61
C ILE A 174 21.99 -19.16 9.49
N ASN A 175 21.98 -18.00 8.81
CA ASN A 175 23.16 -17.15 8.70
C ASN A 175 23.64 -16.64 10.07
N PHE A 176 22.72 -16.23 10.93
CA PHE A 176 23.02 -15.68 12.24
C PHE A 176 23.42 -16.75 13.26
N LEU A 177 22.68 -17.86 13.35
CA LEU A 177 22.85 -18.88 14.38
C LEU A 177 23.87 -19.97 14.02
N VAL A 178 24.13 -20.20 12.73
CA VAL A 178 24.97 -21.32 12.27
C VAL A 178 26.20 -20.85 11.51
N ILE A 179 26.03 -19.99 10.50
CA ILE A 179 27.14 -19.63 9.59
C ILE A 179 28.06 -18.58 10.22
N SER A 180 27.51 -17.53 10.84
CA SER A 180 28.30 -16.48 11.50
C SER A 180 29.19 -17.03 12.64
N PRO A 181 28.69 -17.87 13.57
CA PRO A 181 29.54 -18.44 14.62
C PRO A 181 30.63 -19.37 14.09
N ARG A 182 30.38 -20.07 12.97
CA ARG A 182 31.41 -20.87 12.29
C ARG A 182 32.51 -20.01 11.68
N LEU A 183 32.13 -18.91 11.02
CA LEU A 183 33.10 -17.95 10.48
C LEU A 183 33.93 -17.30 11.59
N GLU A 184 33.32 -16.97 12.73
CA GLU A 184 34.03 -16.45 13.90
C GLU A 184 35.01 -17.48 14.46
N ARG A 185 34.58 -18.75 14.59
CA ARG A 185 35.46 -19.84 15.02
C ARG A 185 36.66 -20.02 14.07
N ASP A 186 36.44 -19.97 12.76
CA ASP A 186 37.53 -20.15 11.79
C ASP A 186 38.49 -18.96 11.77
N ASP A 187 37.99 -17.74 11.97
CA ASP A 187 38.81 -16.52 12.15
C ASP A 187 39.66 -16.61 13.43
N LEU A 188 39.08 -17.10 14.54
CA LEU A 188 39.80 -17.32 15.80
C LEU A 188 40.89 -18.39 15.70
N LEU A 189 40.69 -19.40 14.85
CA LEU A 189 41.64 -20.49 14.62
C LEU A 189 42.64 -20.18 13.49
N ASP A 190 42.54 -19.01 12.85
CA ASP A 190 43.36 -18.59 11.70
C ASP A 190 43.33 -19.62 10.55
N VAL A 191 42.15 -20.23 10.31
CA VAL A 191 41.95 -21.26 9.28
C VAL A 191 41.29 -20.65 8.04
N PRO A 192 41.79 -20.93 6.82
CA PRO A 192 41.13 -20.47 5.59
C PRO A 192 39.75 -21.13 5.41
N ALA A 193 38.67 -20.38 5.69
CA ALA A 193 37.30 -20.89 5.64
C ALA A 193 36.62 -20.66 4.28
N THR A 194 37.29 -21.01 3.18
CA THR A 194 36.81 -20.71 1.82
C THR A 194 35.40 -21.23 1.54
N ALA A 195 35.07 -22.41 2.04
CA ALA A 195 33.74 -23.00 1.93
C ALA A 195 32.67 -22.21 2.70
N HIS A 196 32.94 -21.88 3.97
CA HIS A 196 32.00 -21.11 4.80
C HIS A 196 31.81 -19.68 4.30
N VAL A 197 32.88 -19.00 3.86
CA VAL A 197 32.80 -17.67 3.24
C VAL A 197 31.98 -17.72 1.94
N ARG A 198 32.18 -18.76 1.11
CA ARG A 198 31.38 -18.95 -0.12
C ARG A 198 29.91 -19.24 0.20
N GLN A 199 29.63 -20.04 1.22
CA GLN A 199 28.27 -20.35 1.67
C GLN A 199 27.58 -19.09 2.20
N PHE A 200 28.22 -18.34 3.09
CA PHE A 200 27.73 -17.08 3.62
C PHE A 200 27.41 -16.10 2.50
N ARG A 201 28.33 -15.89 1.55
CA ARG A 201 28.12 -15.00 0.40
C ARG A 201 26.93 -15.44 -0.46
N ARG A 202 26.78 -16.74 -0.75
CA ARG A 202 25.64 -17.25 -1.52
C ARG A 202 24.32 -17.03 -0.79
N SER A 203 24.31 -17.27 0.52
CA SER A 203 23.15 -17.06 1.37
C SER A 203 22.72 -15.60 1.37
N VAL A 204 23.65 -14.67 1.63
CA VAL A 204 23.40 -13.22 1.59
C VAL A 204 22.93 -12.78 0.20
N LEU A 205 23.50 -13.32 -0.89
CA LEU A 205 23.04 -13.01 -2.24
C LEU A 205 21.58 -13.44 -2.47
N ILE A 206 21.22 -14.65 -2.02
CA ILE A 206 19.85 -15.16 -2.13
C ILE A 206 18.90 -14.29 -1.30
N GLU A 207 19.27 -13.95 -0.05
CA GLU A 207 18.48 -13.05 0.79
C GLU A 207 18.26 -11.70 0.10
N THR A 208 19.31 -11.08 -0.44
CA THR A 208 19.21 -9.79 -1.15
C THR A 208 18.29 -9.89 -2.38
N ILE A 209 18.40 -10.96 -3.18
CA ILE A 209 17.54 -11.14 -4.35
C ILE A 209 16.09 -11.34 -3.94
N VAL A 210 15.81 -12.22 -2.97
CA VAL A 210 14.46 -12.52 -2.51
C VAL A 210 13.83 -11.30 -1.84
N ALA A 211 14.58 -10.57 -1.01
CA ALA A 211 14.13 -9.33 -0.39
C ALA A 211 13.87 -8.23 -1.44
N GLY A 212 14.71 -8.14 -2.49
CA GLY A 212 14.50 -7.22 -3.61
C GLY A 212 13.24 -7.54 -4.41
N ILE A 213 12.99 -8.82 -4.68
CA ILE A 213 11.74 -9.29 -5.32
C ILE A 213 10.55 -8.95 -4.43
N LEU A 214 10.62 -9.25 -3.13
CA LEU A 214 9.56 -8.94 -2.17
C LEU A 214 9.24 -7.43 -2.15
N LEU A 215 10.27 -6.57 -2.13
CA LEU A 215 10.12 -5.12 -2.17
C LEU A 215 9.44 -4.65 -3.46
N ALA A 216 9.82 -5.23 -4.60
CA ALA A 216 9.21 -4.94 -5.90
C ALA A 216 7.74 -5.38 -5.95
N SER A 217 7.43 -6.59 -5.43
CA SER A 217 6.06 -7.10 -5.35
C SER A 217 5.16 -6.24 -4.45
N VAL A 218 5.66 -5.78 -3.30
CA VAL A 218 4.91 -4.87 -2.42
C VAL A 218 4.68 -3.52 -3.10
N SER A 219 5.68 -2.98 -3.80
CA SER A 219 5.54 -1.71 -4.53
C SER A 219 4.48 -1.80 -5.63
N LEU A 220 4.35 -2.95 -6.30
CA LEU A 220 3.30 -3.21 -7.29
C LEU A 220 1.92 -3.36 -6.63
N MET A 221 1.86 -3.96 -5.43
CA MET A 221 0.64 -4.10 -4.63
C MET A 221 0.08 -2.78 -4.11
N THR A 222 0.89 -1.76 -3.92
CA THR A 222 0.45 -0.40 -3.50
C THR A 222 -0.51 0.26 -4.52
N TYR A 223 -0.64 -0.30 -5.72
CA TYR A 223 -1.62 0.13 -6.72
C TYR A 223 -2.97 -0.59 -6.65
N LEU A 224 -3.11 -1.62 -5.82
CA LEU A 224 -4.43 -2.17 -5.50
C LEU A 224 -5.00 -1.39 -4.32
N PRO A 225 -6.22 -0.83 -4.43
CA PRO A 225 -6.85 -0.15 -3.30
C PRO A 225 -6.95 -1.13 -2.12
N PRO A 226 -6.59 -0.71 -0.88
CA PRO A 226 -6.68 -1.57 0.29
C PRO A 226 -8.11 -2.13 0.43
N GLY A 227 -8.24 -3.37 0.91
CA GLY A 227 -9.54 -4.06 1.05
C GLY A 227 -10.56 -3.34 1.94
N ARG A 228 -10.17 -2.24 2.60
CA ARG A 228 -10.99 -1.36 3.43
C ARG A 228 -11.17 0.05 2.89
N THR A 229 -10.80 0.32 1.64
CA THR A 229 -11.24 1.56 1.00
C THR A 229 -12.77 1.46 0.92
N PRO A 230 -13.55 2.37 1.54
CA PRO A 230 -14.96 2.46 1.22
C PRO A 230 -14.97 2.65 -0.29
N LEU A 231 -15.53 1.69 -1.02
CA LEU A 231 -15.67 1.79 -2.47
C LEU A 231 -16.11 3.22 -2.75
N PRO A 232 -15.44 3.98 -3.64
CA PRO A 232 -15.86 5.34 -3.96
C PRO A 232 -17.37 5.25 -4.14
N ARG A 233 -18.14 5.97 -3.30
CA ARG A 233 -19.59 5.90 -3.36
C ARG A 233 -19.95 6.37 -4.77
N THR A 234 -20.10 5.44 -5.70
CA THR A 234 -20.65 5.71 -7.01
C THR A 234 -22.12 5.85 -6.75
N VAL A 235 -22.50 7.04 -6.28
CA VAL A 235 -23.89 7.33 -6.04
C VAL A 235 -24.53 7.46 -7.42
N LEU A 236 -25.31 6.46 -7.79
CA LEU A 236 -26.11 6.52 -9.00
C LEU A 236 -27.38 7.29 -8.63
N GLU A 237 -27.60 8.41 -9.32
CA GLU A 237 -28.72 9.29 -9.04
C GLU A 237 -29.56 9.50 -10.29
N GLY A 238 -30.87 9.52 -10.10
CA GLY A 238 -31.82 9.87 -11.13
C GLY A 238 -32.95 10.69 -10.53
N SER A 239 -33.30 11.80 -11.17
CA SER A 239 -34.47 12.59 -10.76
C SER A 239 -35.36 12.85 -11.95
N ARG A 240 -36.65 12.54 -11.80
CA ARG A 240 -37.68 12.73 -12.83
C ARG A 240 -38.96 13.20 -12.16
N LYS A 241 -39.74 13.97 -12.91
CA LYS A 241 -41.06 14.41 -12.48
C LYS A 241 -42.10 13.57 -13.21
N VAL A 242 -43.03 12.98 -12.45
CA VAL A 242 -44.19 12.26 -12.95
C VAL A 242 -45.41 12.94 -12.36
N ASP A 243 -46.31 13.40 -13.22
CA ASP A 243 -47.49 14.19 -12.86
C ASP A 243 -47.15 15.41 -11.98
N ASP A 244 -47.49 15.32 -10.70
CA ASP A 244 -47.37 16.33 -9.66
C ASP A 244 -46.31 15.99 -8.59
N ILE A 245 -45.57 14.89 -8.75
CA ILE A 245 -44.53 14.44 -7.81
C ILE A 245 -43.16 14.39 -8.51
N ARG A 246 -42.13 14.93 -7.86
CA ARG A 246 -40.74 14.68 -8.25
C ARG A 246 -40.22 13.46 -7.50
N ILE A 247 -39.78 12.45 -8.26
CA ILE A 247 -39.20 11.21 -7.76
C ILE A 247 -37.69 11.32 -7.99
N ALA A 248 -36.92 11.22 -6.90
CA ALA A 248 -35.47 11.14 -6.95
C ALA A 248 -35.01 9.80 -6.36
N LEU A 249 -34.31 9.00 -7.16
CA LEU A 249 -33.73 7.71 -6.77
C LEU A 249 -32.22 7.88 -6.59
N THR A 250 -31.71 7.32 -5.51
CA THR A 250 -30.30 7.28 -5.15
C THR A 250 -29.92 5.84 -4.82
N ILE A 251 -28.89 5.31 -5.47
CA ILE A 251 -28.33 3.97 -5.22
C ILE A 251 -26.88 4.12 -4.80
N SER A 252 -26.51 3.54 -3.65
CA SER A 252 -25.15 3.61 -3.11
C SER A 252 -24.72 2.26 -2.54
N PRO A 253 -23.54 1.71 -2.90
CA PRO A 253 -22.47 2.33 -3.69
C PRO A 253 -22.62 2.18 -5.22
N GLY A 254 -23.75 1.66 -5.73
CA GLY A 254 -23.98 1.54 -7.18
C GLY A 254 -23.20 0.39 -7.83
N LEU A 255 -22.95 -0.68 -7.08
CA LEU A 255 -22.15 -1.83 -7.49
C LEU A 255 -22.96 -3.12 -7.38
N VAL A 256 -22.43 -4.21 -7.92
CA VAL A 256 -23.02 -5.55 -7.75
C VAL A 256 -23.03 -5.95 -6.28
N GLY A 257 -24.16 -6.49 -5.80
CA GLY A 257 -24.34 -6.92 -4.42
C GLY A 257 -25.17 -5.94 -3.57
N GLN A 258 -24.82 -5.81 -2.29
CA GLN A 258 -25.56 -5.00 -1.33
C GLN A 258 -25.51 -3.51 -1.67
N ASN A 259 -26.68 -2.90 -1.81
CA ASN A 259 -26.86 -1.48 -2.04
C ASN A 259 -27.87 -0.90 -1.05
N THR A 260 -27.67 0.36 -0.68
CA THR A 260 -28.70 1.20 -0.09
C THR A 260 -29.44 1.91 -1.20
N PHE A 261 -30.76 1.74 -1.22
CA PHE A 261 -31.68 2.43 -2.10
C PHE A 261 -32.40 3.49 -1.30
N ALA A 262 -32.45 4.71 -1.83
CA ALA A 262 -33.21 5.80 -1.27
C ALA A 262 -34.05 6.46 -2.35
N VAL A 263 -35.34 6.65 -2.07
CA VAL A 263 -36.27 7.41 -2.91
C VAL A 263 -36.77 8.61 -2.13
N LYS A 264 -36.59 9.79 -2.71
CA LYS A 264 -37.18 11.03 -2.20
C LYS A 264 -38.32 11.46 -3.11
N LEU A 265 -39.51 11.51 -2.54
CA LEU A 265 -40.71 12.00 -3.17
C LEU A 265 -40.96 13.44 -2.72
N THR A 266 -41.01 14.37 -3.67
CA THR A 266 -41.35 15.78 -3.42
C THR A 266 -42.67 16.10 -4.10
N PRO A 267 -43.81 16.00 -3.39
CA PRO A 267 -45.12 16.28 -3.96
C PRO A 267 -45.35 17.79 -4.12
N LYS A 268 -46.22 18.18 -5.05
CA LYS A 268 -46.63 19.59 -5.23
C LYS A 268 -47.68 20.02 -4.19
N ARG A 269 -48.45 19.09 -3.63
CA ARG A 269 -49.46 19.32 -2.59
C ARG A 269 -49.27 18.35 -1.42
N SER A 270 -49.58 18.79 -0.21
CA SER A 270 -49.40 17.97 1.00
C SER A 270 -50.41 16.81 1.13
N SER A 271 -51.46 16.77 0.30
CA SER A 271 -52.53 15.77 0.32
C SER A 271 -52.17 14.46 -0.39
N ASP A 272 -51.06 14.42 -1.14
CA ASP A 272 -50.68 13.25 -1.94
C ASP A 272 -49.87 12.26 -1.08
N ALA A 273 -50.55 11.63 -0.12
CA ALA A 273 -49.96 10.62 0.73
C ALA A 273 -49.62 9.37 -0.09
N VAL A 274 -48.34 8.99 -0.05
CA VAL A 274 -47.81 7.77 -0.67
C VAL A 274 -47.82 6.68 0.39
N GLU A 275 -48.43 5.54 0.06
CA GLU A 275 -48.58 4.41 0.98
C GLU A 275 -47.34 3.52 0.97
N THR A 276 -46.87 3.17 -0.22
CA THR A 276 -45.74 2.26 -0.43
C THR A 276 -44.91 2.70 -1.62
N VAL A 277 -43.61 2.40 -1.58
CA VAL A 277 -42.69 2.61 -2.69
C VAL A 277 -41.99 1.29 -2.98
N VAL A 278 -42.20 0.76 -4.18
CA VAL A 278 -41.61 -0.49 -4.64
C VAL A 278 -40.62 -0.20 -5.76
N LEU A 279 -39.46 -0.85 -5.69
CA LEU A 279 -38.45 -0.86 -6.74
C LEU A 279 -38.52 -2.17 -7.51
N THR A 280 -38.54 -2.11 -8.84
CA THR A 280 -38.42 -3.28 -9.71
C THR A 280 -37.13 -3.19 -10.52
N PHE A 281 -36.29 -4.21 -10.39
CA PHE A 281 -34.98 -4.28 -11.04
C PHE A 281 -35.07 -5.22 -12.24
N VAL A 282 -34.95 -4.65 -13.44
CA VAL A 282 -35.03 -5.38 -14.71
C VAL A 282 -33.67 -5.34 -15.39
N PRO A 283 -32.98 -6.48 -15.54
CA PRO A 283 -31.73 -6.52 -16.28
C PRO A 283 -32.01 -6.40 -17.78
N VAL A 284 -31.26 -5.54 -18.47
CA VAL A 284 -31.36 -5.39 -19.93
C VAL A 284 -30.68 -6.57 -20.65
N GLN A 285 -29.76 -7.24 -19.95
CA GLN A 285 -28.88 -8.27 -20.49
C GLN A 285 -28.88 -9.48 -19.54
N GLY A 286 -28.85 -10.68 -20.11
CA GLY A 286 -28.97 -11.92 -19.35
C GLY A 286 -30.43 -12.31 -19.13
N ASN A 287 -30.72 -13.61 -19.26
CA ASN A 287 -32.07 -14.15 -19.14
C ASN A 287 -32.47 -14.32 -17.66
N VAL A 288 -32.39 -13.25 -16.88
CA VAL A 288 -32.65 -13.24 -15.44
C VAL A 288 -34.00 -12.57 -15.16
N PRO A 289 -34.89 -13.20 -14.37
CA PRO A 289 -36.17 -12.60 -14.00
C PRO A 289 -36.01 -11.26 -13.26
N PRO A 290 -36.95 -10.31 -13.42
CA PRO A 290 -37.00 -9.12 -12.59
C PRO A 290 -37.09 -9.47 -11.10
N SER A 291 -36.57 -8.58 -10.25
CA SER A 291 -36.77 -8.67 -8.80
C SER A 291 -37.41 -7.40 -8.25
N GLU A 292 -38.20 -7.54 -7.20
CA GLU A 292 -38.88 -6.43 -6.52
C GLU A 292 -38.29 -6.20 -5.12
N PHE A 293 -38.37 -4.96 -4.66
CA PHE A 293 -37.94 -4.55 -3.33
C PHE A 293 -38.78 -3.38 -2.81
N GLU A 294 -39.47 -3.57 -1.70
CA GLU A 294 -40.26 -2.53 -1.06
C GLU A 294 -39.40 -1.69 -0.10
N LEU A 295 -39.54 -0.36 -0.16
CA LEU A 295 -38.80 0.57 0.68
C LEU A 295 -39.60 0.98 1.91
N THR A 296 -38.90 1.17 3.03
CA THR A 296 -39.51 1.61 4.29
C THR A 296 -39.54 3.13 4.38
N ALA A 297 -40.68 3.70 4.78
CA ALA A 297 -40.82 5.13 5.00
C ALA A 297 -39.96 5.61 6.20
N GLN A 298 -39.20 6.69 6.00
CA GLN A 298 -38.40 7.37 7.03
C GLN A 298 -39.00 8.72 7.46
N GLY A 299 -40.09 9.15 6.82
CA GLY A 299 -40.72 10.47 7.00
C GLY A 299 -40.23 11.51 5.99
N ASN A 300 -40.93 12.65 5.93
CA ASN A 300 -40.64 13.78 5.02
C ASN A 300 -40.51 13.38 3.52
N GLY A 301 -41.27 12.37 3.09
CA GLY A 301 -41.24 11.86 1.70
C GLY A 301 -40.00 11.03 1.35
N ILE A 302 -39.22 10.60 2.34
CA ILE A 302 -38.02 9.76 2.13
C ILE A 302 -38.36 8.30 2.44
N TYR A 303 -38.00 7.41 1.52
CA TYR A 303 -38.16 5.96 1.61
C TYR A 303 -36.80 5.31 1.41
N THR A 304 -36.41 4.37 2.27
CA THR A 304 -35.09 3.73 2.22
C THR A 304 -35.16 2.24 2.47
N GLY A 305 -34.18 1.52 1.94
CA GLY A 305 -33.98 0.10 2.23
C GLY A 305 -32.63 -0.38 1.72
N GLN A 306 -32.17 -1.52 2.25
CA GLN A 306 -30.91 -2.16 1.84
C GLN A 306 -31.22 -3.53 1.24
N GLY A 307 -30.65 -3.82 0.07
CA GLY A 307 -30.89 -5.07 -0.64
C GLY A 307 -29.80 -5.40 -1.66
N ALA A 308 -29.75 -6.68 -2.05
CA ALA A 308 -28.78 -7.21 -3.02
C ALA A 308 -29.41 -7.51 -4.40
N ASN A 309 -30.45 -6.76 -4.76
CA ASN A 309 -31.25 -6.98 -5.98
C ASN A 309 -30.47 -6.79 -7.30
N ILE A 310 -29.30 -6.17 -7.26
CA ILE A 310 -28.40 -6.00 -8.41
C ILE A 310 -27.31 -7.08 -8.36
N GLY A 311 -27.57 -8.21 -9.01
CA GLY A 311 -26.75 -9.43 -8.88
C GLY A 311 -25.56 -9.57 -9.83
N PHE A 312 -25.46 -8.74 -10.88
CA PHE A 312 -24.40 -8.85 -11.89
C PHE A 312 -24.16 -7.51 -12.63
N PRO A 313 -22.97 -7.30 -13.22
CA PRO A 313 -22.63 -6.06 -13.90
C PRO A 313 -23.34 -5.96 -15.26
N GLY A 314 -23.62 -4.75 -15.71
CA GLY A 314 -24.31 -4.49 -16.97
C GLY A 314 -25.34 -3.37 -16.85
N ARG A 315 -26.19 -3.26 -17.87
CA ARG A 315 -27.28 -2.27 -17.87
C ARG A 315 -28.51 -2.79 -17.14
N TRP A 316 -29.06 -1.96 -16.27
CA TRP A 316 -30.22 -2.24 -15.46
C TRP A 316 -31.25 -1.12 -15.61
N LEU A 317 -32.50 -1.52 -15.78
CA LEU A 317 -33.64 -0.64 -15.64
C LEU A 317 -34.17 -0.78 -14.21
N VAL A 318 -34.23 0.33 -13.48
CA VAL A 318 -34.80 0.37 -12.13
C VAL A 318 -36.08 1.19 -12.20
N GLU A 319 -37.19 0.49 -12.09
CA GLU A 319 -38.51 1.10 -12.00
C GLU A 319 -38.84 1.44 -10.55
N VAL A 320 -39.33 2.65 -10.32
CA VAL A 320 -39.83 3.12 -9.03
C VAL A 320 -41.33 3.32 -9.17
N ALA A 321 -42.10 2.53 -8.43
CA ALA A 321 -43.55 2.65 -8.34
C ALA A 321 -43.93 3.21 -6.97
N ALA A 322 -44.47 4.42 -6.94
CA ALA A 322 -45.01 5.05 -5.73
C ALA A 322 -46.54 4.91 -5.73
N ARG A 323 -47.08 4.09 -4.82
CA ARG A 323 -48.52 3.86 -4.69
C ARG A 323 -49.18 4.95 -3.87
N ARG A 324 -50.24 5.54 -4.40
CA ARG A 324 -50.94 6.67 -3.79
C ARG A 324 -52.33 6.23 -3.32
N LYS A 325 -52.73 6.67 -2.12
CA LYS A 325 -53.99 6.23 -1.50
C LYS A 325 -55.23 6.62 -2.31
N ASP A 326 -55.24 7.84 -2.84
CA ASP A 326 -56.40 8.45 -3.50
C ASP A 326 -56.07 8.91 -4.94
N ASN A 327 -55.03 8.35 -5.56
CA ASN A 327 -54.55 8.75 -6.89
C ASN A 327 -53.88 7.56 -7.61
N PHE A 328 -53.66 7.66 -8.93
CA PHE A 328 -52.99 6.62 -9.71
C PHE A 328 -51.54 6.41 -9.27
N ASP A 329 -50.98 5.22 -9.42
CA ASP A 329 -49.57 4.96 -9.10
C ASP A 329 -48.65 5.83 -9.97
N ALA A 330 -47.66 6.47 -9.35
CA ALA A 330 -46.64 7.22 -10.06
C ALA A 330 -45.45 6.30 -10.34
N ILE A 331 -45.23 5.96 -11.61
CA ILE A 331 -44.21 5.00 -12.04
C ILE A 331 -43.15 5.71 -12.88
N VAL A 332 -41.87 5.46 -12.59
CA VAL A 332 -40.75 5.98 -13.38
C VAL A 332 -39.62 4.98 -13.50
N THR A 333 -39.02 4.86 -14.68
CA THR A 333 -37.88 3.98 -14.93
C THR A 333 -36.59 4.78 -15.09
N TYR A 334 -35.54 4.34 -14.40
CA TYR A 334 -34.18 4.84 -14.54
C TYR A 334 -33.29 3.79 -15.19
N ASP A 335 -32.33 4.25 -16.00
CA ASP A 335 -31.37 3.40 -16.70
C ASP A 335 -29.98 3.63 -16.12
N PHE A 336 -29.41 2.59 -15.54
CA PHE A 336 -28.08 2.63 -14.92
C PHE A 336 -27.17 1.57 -15.50
N THR A 337 -25.89 1.88 -15.59
CA THR A 337 -24.83 0.90 -15.91
C THR A 337 -24.06 0.58 -14.64
N ILE A 338 -24.10 -0.70 -14.24
CA ILE A 338 -23.47 -1.22 -13.03
C ILE A 338 -22.12 -1.86 -13.39
N SER A 339 -21.07 -1.43 -12.69
CA SER A 339 -19.70 -1.93 -12.88
C SER A 339 -19.33 -3.02 -11.87
N LYS A 340 -18.31 -3.81 -12.19
CA LYS A 340 -17.71 -4.75 -11.22
C LYS A 340 -16.89 -3.97 -10.18
N PRO A 341 -16.81 -4.43 -8.92
CA PRO A 341 -15.86 -3.88 -7.96
C PRO A 341 -14.43 -3.91 -8.53
N GLY A 342 -13.74 -2.76 -8.53
CA GLY A 342 -12.34 -2.66 -8.97
C GLY A 342 -12.10 -2.37 -10.45
N SER A 343 -13.13 -2.19 -11.29
CA SER A 343 -12.95 -1.77 -12.69
C SER A 343 -12.81 -0.24 -12.81
N ALA A 344 -11.79 0.34 -12.19
CA ALA A 344 -11.32 1.65 -12.64
C ALA A 344 -10.63 1.43 -13.99
N SER A 345 -11.02 2.19 -15.02
CA SER A 345 -10.31 2.22 -16.30
C SER A 345 -8.84 2.53 -16.02
N ALA A 346 -7.97 1.54 -16.23
CA ALA A 346 -6.53 1.68 -16.11
C ALA A 346 -6.08 2.77 -17.09
N SER A 347 -5.87 3.98 -16.60
CA SER A 347 -5.22 5.02 -17.39
C SER A 347 -3.77 4.58 -17.58
N GLU A 348 -3.40 4.30 -18.82
CA GLU A 348 -2.02 4.09 -19.28
C GLU A 348 -1.12 5.22 -18.77
N ASN A 349 -0.34 4.95 -17.72
CA ASN A 349 0.84 5.74 -17.36
C ASN A 349 1.84 4.80 -16.69
N SER A 350 2.49 3.98 -17.52
CA SER A 350 3.37 2.87 -17.16
C SER A 350 4.71 3.27 -16.52
N SER A 351 5.02 4.57 -16.39
CA SER A 351 6.32 5.07 -15.94
C SER A 351 6.37 5.56 -14.48
N LEU A 352 5.23 5.93 -13.89
CA LEU A 352 5.15 6.41 -12.51
C LEU A 352 5.56 5.38 -11.42
N PRO A 353 5.22 4.07 -11.54
CA PRO A 353 5.65 3.07 -10.55
C PRO A 353 7.17 2.88 -10.47
N LEU A 354 7.85 3.00 -11.62
CA LEU A 354 9.31 2.84 -11.72
C LEU A 354 10.06 3.94 -10.96
N ILE A 355 9.56 5.18 -10.99
CA ILE A 355 10.19 6.33 -10.31
C ILE A 355 10.07 6.19 -8.79
N SER A 356 8.90 5.78 -8.27
CA SER A 356 8.70 5.55 -6.83
C SER A 356 9.55 4.38 -6.30
N ALA A 357 9.65 3.29 -7.06
CA ALA A 357 10.52 2.17 -6.73
C ALA A 357 12.01 2.58 -6.74
N ALA A 358 12.45 3.37 -7.72
CA ALA A 358 13.83 3.86 -7.81
C ALA A 358 14.20 4.78 -6.62
N LEU A 359 13.29 5.63 -6.16
CA LEU A 359 13.48 6.47 -4.98
C LEU A 359 13.62 5.63 -3.70
N LEU A 360 12.81 4.58 -3.55
CA LEU A 360 12.89 3.68 -2.41
C LEU A 360 14.23 2.95 -2.37
N VAL A 361 14.69 2.47 -3.52
CA VAL A 361 16.02 1.86 -3.67
C VAL A 361 17.11 2.87 -3.32
N LEU A 362 17.04 4.11 -3.79
CA LEU A 362 17.99 5.17 -3.46
C LEU A 362 18.07 5.41 -1.95
N VAL A 363 16.93 5.48 -1.26
CA VAL A 363 16.89 5.67 0.20
C VAL A 363 17.50 4.48 0.94
N CYS A 364 17.19 3.25 0.53
CA CYS A 364 17.82 2.05 1.09
C CYS A 364 19.35 2.10 0.93
N LEU A 365 19.83 2.56 -0.24
CA LEU A 365 21.26 2.72 -0.49
C LEU A 365 21.88 3.80 0.41
N LEU A 366 21.23 4.94 0.63
CA LEU A 366 21.73 5.99 1.53
C LEU A 366 21.96 5.48 2.96
N PHE A 367 20.98 4.77 3.54
CA PHE A 367 21.13 4.17 4.87
C PHE A 367 22.23 3.10 4.91
N GLY A 368 22.34 2.30 3.85
CA GLY A 368 23.43 1.33 3.73
C GLY A 368 24.82 1.97 3.66
N VAL A 369 24.95 3.12 2.99
CA VAL A 369 26.21 3.88 2.93
C VAL A 369 26.56 4.46 4.30
N ASP A 370 25.59 5.00 5.04
CA ASP A 370 25.84 5.54 6.38
C ASP A 370 26.25 4.46 7.37
N LEU A 371 25.64 3.26 7.27
CA LEU A 371 26.07 2.08 8.01
C LEU A 371 27.51 1.67 7.65
N PHE A 372 27.86 1.71 6.36
CA PHE A 372 29.20 1.45 5.85
C PHE A 372 30.24 2.53 6.28
N ASN A 373 29.82 3.78 6.40
CA ASN A 373 30.69 4.86 6.84
C ASN A 373 30.90 4.87 8.36
N TRP A 374 29.86 4.57 9.14
CA TRP A 374 29.99 4.23 10.55
C TRP A 374 30.98 3.07 10.74
N TRP A 375 30.89 2.05 9.88
CA TRP A 375 31.84 0.93 9.83
C TRP A 375 33.29 1.38 9.59
N ARG A 376 33.53 2.36 8.72
CA ARG A 376 34.87 2.94 8.43
C ARG A 376 35.43 3.80 9.56
N GLY A 377 34.58 4.59 10.24
CA GLY A 377 34.96 5.52 11.30
C GLY A 377 35.42 4.85 12.60
N SER A 378 34.94 3.64 12.89
CA SER A 378 35.35 2.84 14.06
C SER A 378 36.82 2.36 14.04
N LYS A 379 37.58 2.64 12.98
CA LYS A 379 38.99 2.20 12.80
C LYS A 379 40.05 3.31 12.91
N VAL A 380 39.70 4.54 13.33
CA VAL A 380 40.70 5.63 13.51
C VAL A 380 41.03 5.90 14.98
N SER A 381 40.50 5.11 15.91
CA SER A 381 40.84 5.20 17.33
C SER A 381 41.21 3.81 17.86
N GLY A 382 42.40 3.34 17.49
CA GLY A 382 43.18 2.42 18.32
C GLY A 382 44.32 3.20 18.97
N PRO A 383 44.72 2.86 20.20
CA PRO A 383 45.65 3.62 21.04
C PRO A 383 47.03 3.83 20.43
#